data_AF-A0A3M2J266-F1
#
_entry.id   AF-A0A3M2J266-F1
#
_cell.length_a   1.000
_cell.length_b   1.000
_cell.length_c   1.000
_cell.angle_alpha   90.00
_cell.angle_beta   90.00
_cell.angle_gamma   90.00
#
_symmetry.space_group_name_H-M   'P 1'
#
loop_
_entity.id
_entity.type
_entity.pdbx_description
1 polymer ?
#
loop_
_entity_poly.entity_id
_entity_poly.type
_entity_poly.pdbx_seq_one_letter_code
_entity_poly.pdbx_strand_id
1 'polypeptide(L)'
;MKYHHFWMGMLGLLLVTLGWAGDEAPFRSSPLKSLTEAEAQQMLIEKGLFDFRLNQDGSGIVNRYEVQEGGLVVLDKTTGLMWQRSGSQYRMFYTSARLYIDSLNQVAFAGYDDWRLPTLEEAMTLMEPRNNGFLYIDSIFDPEQWWILTADQDGKDWAWVVYFSMGYCSRNPAGNFSIYVRAVRSAEAPTEYLAETASPWETVYFSSVYGKSNSSQRQYTPPPRVTAFRKRPNKSLSDGEVREMMRKYDFYCSARAWSQSYSNPLGQGYRNIFEKLDDKAVIIDHASGLIWQQAVSPQPMTYDQAQLYVASLNERKFAGYNDWRLPTLEEAMSLMERKQQVGDLHLDRIFGGRQSAIWTADQPDASQAWVVMFKHGTCFKFPTEMYAYVRAVR
;
A
#
# COMPACT_ATOMS: atom_id res chain seq x y z
N MET A 1 -4.06 -66.05 19.74
CA MET A 1 -4.57 -64.76 20.27
C MET A 1 -3.35 -63.97 20.74
N LYS A 2 -2.82 -63.04 19.94
CA LYS A 2 -2.77 -61.57 20.19
C LYS A 2 -2.45 -61.26 21.66
N TYR A 3 -1.32 -60.63 22.02
CA TYR A 3 -0.93 -59.26 21.67
C TYR A 3 0.60 -59.06 21.68
N HIS A 4 1.13 -58.36 20.67
CA HIS A 4 2.44 -57.71 20.70
C HIS A 4 2.26 -56.26 21.20
N HIS A 5 3.01 -55.86 22.23
CA HIS A 5 3.20 -54.46 22.60
C HIS A 5 4.36 -53.89 21.76
N PHE A 6 4.04 -52.93 20.90
CA PHE A 6 5.02 -52.13 20.16
C PHE A 6 5.40 -50.91 21.01
N TRP A 7 6.70 -50.74 21.25
CA TRP A 7 7.30 -49.56 21.84
C TRP A 7 7.35 -48.42 20.80
N MET A 8 6.79 -47.25 21.13
CA MET A 8 7.02 -45.99 20.42
C MET A 8 8.32 -45.37 20.92
N GLY A 9 9.38 -45.48 20.13
CA GLY A 9 10.59 -44.67 20.28
C GLY A 9 10.50 -43.43 19.41
N MET A 10 10.45 -42.25 20.03
CA MET A 10 10.57 -40.94 19.41
C MET A 10 11.86 -40.87 18.55
N LEU A 11 11.70 -40.72 17.24
CA LEU A 11 12.75 -40.20 16.36
C LEU A 11 12.64 -38.68 16.35
N GLY A 12 13.57 -38.02 17.03
CA GLY A 12 13.76 -36.58 16.91
C GLY A 12 14.11 -36.22 15.47
N LEU A 13 13.36 -35.30 14.88
CA LEU A 13 13.74 -34.66 13.63
C LEU A 13 14.99 -33.80 13.89
N LEU A 14 16.14 -34.32 13.46
CA LEU A 14 17.32 -33.53 13.17
C LEU A 14 16.99 -32.64 11.95
N LEU A 15 16.85 -31.34 12.19
CA LEU A 15 16.89 -30.31 11.17
C LEU A 15 18.26 -30.36 10.49
N VAL A 16 18.33 -30.99 9.32
CA VAL A 16 19.49 -30.87 8.43
C VAL A 16 19.41 -29.50 7.79
N THR A 17 20.27 -28.58 8.24
CA THR A 17 20.58 -27.36 7.50
C THR A 17 21.42 -27.76 6.28
N LEU A 18 20.78 -28.01 5.15
CA LEU A 18 21.49 -28.06 3.86
C LEU A 18 21.85 -26.62 3.48
N GLY A 19 23.12 -26.28 3.70
CA GLY A 19 23.76 -25.14 3.04
C GLY A 19 23.83 -25.43 1.55
N TRP A 20 23.20 -24.59 0.74
CA TRP A 20 23.34 -24.62 -0.70
C TRP A 20 24.66 -23.96 -1.06
N ALA A 21 25.67 -24.78 -1.37
CA ALA A 21 26.86 -24.37 -2.09
C ALA A 21 26.71 -24.89 -3.53
N GLY A 22 26.22 -24.02 -4.40
CA GLY A 22 26.10 -24.24 -5.84
C GLY A 22 25.78 -22.89 -6.48
N ASP A 23 26.65 -22.42 -7.37
CA ASP A 23 26.62 -21.10 -8.02
C ASP A 23 25.46 -20.89 -9.03
N GLU A 24 24.33 -21.56 -8.84
CA GLU A 24 23.09 -21.26 -9.57
C GLU A 24 22.15 -20.45 -8.68
N ALA A 25 21.68 -19.30 -9.18
CA ALA A 25 20.66 -18.51 -8.48
C ALA A 25 19.46 -19.42 -8.12
N PRO A 26 18.96 -19.40 -6.88
CA PRO A 26 17.98 -20.38 -6.40
C PRO A 26 16.63 -20.33 -7.13
N PHE A 27 16.37 -19.25 -7.87
CA PHE A 27 15.17 -19.02 -8.65
C PHE A 27 15.49 -18.58 -10.07
N ARG A 28 14.71 -19.06 -11.03
CA ARG A 28 14.86 -18.70 -12.44
C ARG A 28 14.56 -17.22 -12.67
N SER A 29 15.49 -16.53 -13.31
CA SER A 29 15.34 -15.13 -13.76
C SER A 29 14.88 -14.98 -15.22
N SER A 30 15.00 -16.04 -16.03
CA SER A 30 14.64 -16.02 -17.46
C SER A 30 13.20 -16.47 -17.70
N PRO A 31 12.32 -15.67 -18.32
CA PRO A 31 10.90 -16.01 -18.49
C PRO A 31 10.64 -17.17 -19.45
N LEU A 32 9.57 -17.94 -19.16
CA LEU A 32 9.03 -19.00 -20.00
C LEU A 32 7.84 -18.49 -20.81
N LYS A 33 7.80 -18.82 -22.11
CA LYS A 33 6.70 -18.44 -23.01
C LYS A 33 5.54 -19.45 -23.03
N SER A 34 5.73 -20.61 -22.40
CA SER A 34 4.77 -21.71 -22.38
C SER A 34 4.94 -22.48 -21.07
N LEU A 35 4.52 -21.86 -19.96
CA LEU A 35 4.44 -22.47 -18.65
C LEU A 35 2.99 -22.87 -18.40
N THR A 36 2.70 -24.16 -18.54
CA THR A 36 1.36 -24.71 -18.28
C THR A 36 1.03 -24.69 -16.79
N GLU A 37 -0.24 -24.82 -16.44
CA GLU A 37 -0.67 -24.90 -15.04
C GLU A 37 -0.10 -26.12 -14.30
N ALA A 38 0.05 -27.25 -14.99
CA ALA A 38 0.64 -28.45 -14.41
C ALA A 38 2.14 -28.24 -14.10
N GLU A 39 2.88 -27.59 -14.99
CA GLU A 39 4.29 -27.25 -14.76
C GLU A 39 4.44 -26.20 -13.65
N ALA A 40 3.54 -25.20 -13.61
CA ALA A 40 3.52 -24.22 -12.53
C ALA A 40 3.22 -24.88 -11.18
N GLN A 41 2.23 -25.78 -11.11
CA GLN A 41 1.92 -26.55 -9.91
C GLN A 41 3.12 -27.39 -9.46
N GLN A 42 3.75 -28.11 -10.38
CA GLN A 42 4.91 -28.93 -10.09
C GLN A 42 6.07 -28.09 -9.54
N MET A 43 6.34 -26.92 -10.14
CA MET A 43 7.35 -25.96 -9.67
C MET A 43 7.06 -25.48 -8.25
N LEU A 44 5.80 -25.15 -7.93
CA LEU A 44 5.40 -24.71 -6.60
C LEU A 44 5.64 -25.80 -5.56
N ILE A 45 5.28 -27.05 -5.88
CA ILE A 45 5.48 -28.21 -5.01
C ILE A 45 6.98 -28.46 -4.76
N GLU A 46 7.78 -28.52 -5.82
CA GLU A 46 9.22 -28.78 -5.73
C GLU A 46 9.97 -27.75 -4.89
N LYS A 47 9.54 -26.49 -4.95
CA LYS A 47 10.15 -25.37 -4.23
C LYS A 47 9.50 -25.06 -2.89
N GLY A 48 8.46 -25.81 -2.49
CA GLY A 48 7.70 -25.57 -1.26
C GLY A 48 6.99 -24.22 -1.22
N LEU A 49 6.72 -23.60 -2.37
CA LEU A 49 6.09 -22.29 -2.49
C LEU A 49 4.58 -22.41 -2.23
N PHE A 50 4.07 -21.54 -1.38
CA PHE A 50 2.66 -21.57 -1.00
C PHE A 50 1.75 -21.07 -2.12
N ASP A 51 0.69 -21.82 -2.40
CA ASP A 51 -0.41 -21.40 -3.27
C ASP A 51 -1.71 -22.05 -2.80
N PHE A 52 -2.74 -21.27 -2.51
CA PHE A 52 -3.99 -21.75 -1.94
C PHE A 52 -4.74 -22.76 -2.82
N ARG A 53 -4.46 -22.81 -4.13
CA ARG A 53 -5.11 -23.70 -5.09
C ARG A 53 -4.21 -24.82 -5.57
N LEU A 54 -2.96 -24.50 -5.90
CA LEU A 54 -2.03 -25.42 -6.56
C LEU A 54 -1.09 -26.12 -5.58
N ASN A 55 -0.81 -25.53 -4.41
CA ASN A 55 0.10 -26.09 -3.40
C ASN A 55 -0.26 -25.60 -1.98
N GLN A 56 -1.42 -26.02 -1.47
CA GLN A 56 -1.97 -25.52 -0.20
C GLN A 56 -1.09 -25.82 1.02
N ASP A 57 -0.34 -26.93 0.96
CA ASP A 57 0.59 -27.36 2.02
C ASP A 57 1.99 -26.75 1.89
N GLY A 58 2.22 -25.90 0.88
CA GLY A 58 3.50 -25.20 0.72
C GLY A 58 3.78 -24.28 1.90
N SER A 59 4.98 -24.37 2.48
CA SER A 59 5.39 -23.54 3.62
C SER A 59 5.71 -22.09 3.24
N GLY A 60 5.89 -21.81 1.95
CA GLY A 60 6.48 -20.56 1.47
C GLY A 60 7.98 -20.48 1.77
N ILE A 61 8.57 -19.33 1.49
CA ILE A 61 9.98 -19.03 1.81
C ILE A 61 10.04 -18.22 3.09
N VAL A 62 10.99 -18.56 3.97
CA VAL A 62 11.33 -17.74 5.14
C VAL A 62 12.26 -16.61 4.68
N ASN A 63 11.66 -15.52 4.24
CA ASN A 63 12.37 -14.38 3.67
C ASN A 63 13.09 -13.54 4.73
N ARG A 64 14.18 -12.88 4.34
CA ARG A 64 14.96 -11.96 5.20
C ARG A 64 15.05 -10.60 4.53
N TYR A 65 14.00 -9.82 4.71
CA TYR A 65 13.85 -8.52 4.07
C TYR A 65 14.66 -7.40 4.74
N GLU A 66 15.29 -6.58 3.93
CA GLU A 66 15.95 -5.34 4.31
C GLU A 66 15.47 -4.19 3.40
N VAL A 67 14.97 -3.12 4.01
CA VAL A 67 14.59 -1.91 3.27
C VAL A 67 15.84 -1.08 2.99
N GLN A 68 16.06 -0.72 1.73
CA GLN A 68 17.21 0.06 1.29
C GLN A 68 16.77 1.29 0.47
N GLU A 69 17.73 2.11 0.06
CA GLU A 69 17.54 3.27 -0.82
C GLU A 69 16.41 4.20 -0.38
N GLY A 70 16.45 4.61 0.90
CA GLY A 70 15.47 5.54 1.45
C GLY A 70 14.04 5.00 1.52
N GLY A 71 13.85 3.68 1.44
CA GLY A 71 12.52 3.06 1.47
C GLY A 71 12.00 2.62 0.12
N LEU A 72 12.75 2.80 -0.96
CA LEU A 72 12.27 2.54 -2.33
C LEU A 72 12.31 1.06 -2.71
N VAL A 73 13.24 0.30 -2.13
CA VAL A 73 13.48 -1.11 -2.48
C VAL A 73 13.54 -1.99 -1.24
N VAL A 74 13.28 -3.28 -1.44
CA VAL A 74 13.41 -4.34 -0.45
C VAL A 74 14.38 -5.38 -0.99
N LEU A 75 15.51 -5.55 -0.34
CA LEU A 75 16.44 -6.65 -0.57
C LEU A 75 15.99 -7.86 0.25
N ASP A 76 15.77 -8.99 -0.39
CA ASP A 76 15.56 -10.25 0.29
C ASP A 76 16.85 -11.07 0.33
N LYS A 77 17.47 -11.14 1.50
CA LYS A 77 18.73 -11.86 1.72
C LYS A 77 18.57 -13.38 1.68
N THR A 78 17.35 -13.91 1.66
CA THR A 78 17.14 -15.35 1.50
C THR A 78 17.19 -15.74 0.03
N THR A 79 16.56 -14.95 -0.84
CA THR A 79 16.43 -15.25 -2.28
C THR A 79 17.51 -14.58 -3.14
N GLY A 80 18.20 -13.56 -2.61
CA GLY A 80 19.12 -12.73 -3.37
C GLY A 80 18.40 -11.79 -4.36
N LEU A 81 17.09 -11.60 -4.21
CA LEU A 81 16.29 -10.74 -5.06
C LEU A 81 16.11 -9.37 -4.41
N MET A 82 16.19 -8.33 -5.22
CA MET A 82 15.83 -6.97 -4.82
C MET A 82 14.55 -6.57 -5.55
N TRP A 83 13.60 -6.06 -4.78
CA TRP A 83 12.26 -5.77 -5.23
C TRP A 83 11.95 -4.29 -5.10
N GLN A 84 11.20 -3.75 -6.04
CA GLN A 84 10.56 -2.46 -5.84
C GLN A 84 9.56 -2.58 -4.69
N ARG A 85 9.67 -1.74 -3.65
CA ARG A 85 8.82 -1.82 -2.46
C ARG A 85 7.37 -1.44 -2.74
N SER A 86 7.16 -0.46 -3.63
CA SER A 86 5.86 0.12 -3.93
C SER A 86 5.22 -0.34 -5.23
N GLY A 87 5.95 -1.07 -6.09
CA GLY A 87 5.49 -1.44 -7.43
C GLY A 87 5.01 -0.24 -8.27
N SER A 88 4.19 -0.52 -9.29
CA SER A 88 3.54 0.49 -10.11
C SER A 88 2.37 1.12 -9.37
N GLN A 89 2.31 2.46 -9.41
CA GLN A 89 1.25 3.24 -8.76
C GLN A 89 -0.13 3.06 -9.41
N TYR A 90 -0.17 2.68 -10.69
CA TYR A 90 -1.42 2.44 -11.40
C TYR A 90 -1.43 1.03 -11.95
N ARG A 91 -2.63 0.46 -12.04
CA ARG A 91 -2.86 -0.69 -12.90
C ARG A 91 -2.71 -0.24 -14.34
N MET A 92 -2.09 -1.08 -15.15
CA MET A 92 -1.81 -0.80 -16.54
C MET A 92 -2.19 -2.01 -17.39
N PHE A 93 -2.26 -1.81 -18.71
CA PHE A 93 -2.45 -2.94 -19.61
C PHE A 93 -1.15 -3.74 -19.75
N TYR A 94 -1.29 -5.00 -20.13
CA TYR A 94 -0.16 -5.91 -20.37
C TYR A 94 0.94 -5.31 -21.25
N THR A 95 0.57 -4.61 -22.33
CA THR A 95 1.52 -3.95 -23.23
C THR A 95 2.29 -2.82 -22.56
N SER A 96 1.69 -2.15 -21.57
CA SER A 96 2.29 -1.04 -20.83
C SER A 96 3.25 -1.50 -19.72
N ALA A 97 3.18 -2.77 -19.29
CA ALA A 97 4.05 -3.30 -18.25
C ALA A 97 5.54 -3.25 -18.63
N ARG A 98 5.86 -3.46 -19.90
CA ARG A 98 7.25 -3.31 -20.41
C ARG A 98 7.71 -1.86 -20.39
N LEU A 99 6.86 -0.93 -20.82
CA LEU A 99 7.18 0.51 -20.77
C LEU A 99 7.44 1.00 -19.34
N TYR A 100 6.73 0.44 -18.36
CA TYR A 100 6.99 0.71 -16.95
C TYR A 100 8.41 0.28 -16.54
N ILE A 101 8.80 -0.95 -16.86
CA ILE A 101 10.15 -1.45 -16.59
C ILE A 101 11.20 -0.60 -17.31
N ASP A 102 11.00 -0.31 -18.61
CA ASP A 102 11.91 0.51 -19.40
C ASP A 102 12.08 1.90 -18.78
N SER A 103 11.01 2.48 -18.24
CA SER A 103 11.06 3.77 -17.56
C SER A 103 11.84 3.74 -16.24
N LEU A 104 11.75 2.66 -15.46
CA LEU A 104 12.56 2.49 -14.25
C LEU A 104 14.05 2.43 -14.61
N ASN A 105 14.38 1.71 -15.67
CA ASN A 105 15.76 1.53 -16.11
C ASN A 105 16.33 2.82 -16.69
N GLN A 106 15.55 3.55 -17.49
CA GLN A 106 15.98 4.82 -18.07
C GLN A 106 16.36 5.87 -17.02
N VAL A 107 15.69 5.86 -15.86
CA VAL A 107 15.93 6.83 -14.78
C VAL A 107 16.84 6.30 -13.67
N ALA A 108 17.41 5.10 -13.85
CA ALA A 108 18.16 4.38 -12.83
C ALA A 108 17.43 4.39 -11.47
N PHE A 109 16.19 3.89 -11.44
CA PHE A 109 15.37 3.89 -10.24
C PHE A 109 16.11 3.24 -9.06
N ALA A 110 16.18 3.97 -7.94
CA ALA A 110 16.95 3.58 -6.76
C ALA A 110 18.45 3.27 -7.05
N GLY A 111 19.01 3.90 -8.08
CA GLY A 111 20.41 3.70 -8.49
C GLY A 111 20.65 2.51 -9.43
N TYR A 112 19.59 1.82 -9.89
CA TYR A 112 19.71 0.60 -10.70
C TYR A 112 18.93 0.69 -12.01
N ASP A 113 19.46 0.07 -13.07
CA ASP A 113 18.95 0.12 -14.45
C ASP A 113 18.73 -1.28 -15.09
N ASP A 114 18.73 -2.33 -14.27
CA ASP A 114 18.55 -3.74 -14.63
C ASP A 114 17.22 -4.31 -14.08
N TRP A 115 16.23 -3.45 -13.81
CA TRP A 115 14.90 -3.86 -13.39
C TRP A 115 14.20 -4.68 -14.47
N ARG A 116 13.43 -5.68 -14.05
CA ARG A 116 12.63 -6.54 -14.92
C ARG A 116 11.31 -6.95 -14.27
N LEU A 117 10.42 -7.50 -15.08
CA LEU A 117 9.26 -8.25 -14.57
C LEU A 117 9.77 -9.53 -13.87
N PRO A 118 9.18 -9.94 -12.74
CA PRO A 118 9.54 -11.17 -12.07
C PRO A 118 9.04 -12.37 -12.87
N THR A 119 9.76 -13.49 -12.82
CA THR A 119 9.15 -14.77 -13.22
C THR A 119 8.06 -15.15 -12.22
N LEU A 120 7.16 -16.08 -12.60
CA LEU A 120 6.17 -16.62 -11.67
C LEU A 120 6.85 -17.23 -10.44
N GLU A 121 7.93 -17.95 -10.67
CA GLU A 121 8.73 -18.57 -9.63
C GLU A 121 9.28 -17.54 -8.62
N GLU A 122 9.87 -16.44 -9.10
CA GLU A 122 10.34 -15.34 -8.24
C GLU A 122 9.19 -14.64 -7.52
N ALA A 123 8.10 -14.32 -8.22
CA ALA A 123 6.95 -13.63 -7.64
C ALA A 123 6.28 -14.44 -6.52
N MET A 124 6.29 -15.78 -6.65
CA MET A 124 5.73 -16.69 -5.65
C MET A 124 6.62 -16.84 -4.41
N THR A 125 7.89 -16.43 -4.46
CA THR A 125 8.74 -16.35 -3.24
C THR A 125 8.22 -15.32 -2.23
N LEU A 126 7.48 -14.32 -2.69
CA LEU A 126 6.83 -13.31 -1.85
C LEU A 126 5.53 -13.81 -1.22
N MET A 127 4.96 -14.92 -1.70
CA MET A 127 3.67 -15.42 -1.23
C MET A 127 3.84 -16.13 0.12
N GLU A 128 3.06 -15.71 1.12
CA GLU A 128 3.07 -16.31 2.45
C GLU A 128 1.81 -17.17 2.69
N PRO A 129 1.90 -18.28 3.46
CA PRO A 129 0.71 -19.04 3.89
C PRO A 129 -0.25 -18.23 4.76
N ARG A 130 0.29 -17.24 5.48
CA ARG A 130 -0.48 -16.39 6.39
C ARG A 130 -0.91 -15.12 5.67
N ASN A 131 -2.18 -14.74 5.87
CA ASN A 131 -2.64 -13.41 5.51
C ASN A 131 -2.14 -12.37 6.53
N ASN A 132 -1.41 -11.36 6.06
CA ASN A 132 -0.81 -10.29 6.87
C ASN A 132 -1.68 -9.02 6.89
N GLY A 133 -2.97 -9.17 7.21
CA GLY A 133 -3.91 -8.07 7.41
C GLY A 133 -4.69 -7.62 6.17
N PHE A 134 -4.30 -8.08 4.97
CA PHE A 134 -5.11 -7.99 3.76
C PHE A 134 -4.53 -8.86 2.62
N LEU A 135 -3.20 -8.98 2.57
CA LEU A 135 -2.48 -9.69 1.52
C LEU A 135 -1.67 -10.86 2.11
N TYR A 136 -1.42 -11.88 1.29
CA TYR A 136 -0.56 -13.02 1.54
C TYR A 136 0.89 -12.70 1.13
N ILE A 137 1.43 -11.61 1.65
CA ILE A 137 2.80 -11.12 1.45
C ILE A 137 3.20 -10.32 2.70
N ASP A 138 4.49 -10.22 3.00
CA ASP A 138 4.98 -9.41 4.12
C ASP A 138 4.54 -7.94 4.01
N SER A 139 4.10 -7.38 5.13
CA SER A 139 3.73 -5.98 5.30
C SER A 139 4.84 -4.96 5.01
N ILE A 140 6.09 -5.41 4.82
CA ILE A 140 7.20 -4.58 4.37
C ILE A 140 6.98 -4.03 2.96
N PHE A 141 6.25 -4.76 2.12
CA PHE A 141 5.85 -4.31 0.79
C PHE A 141 4.61 -3.42 0.86
N ASP A 142 4.51 -2.46 -0.06
CA ASP A 142 3.30 -1.66 -0.12
C ASP A 142 2.10 -2.51 -0.53
N PRO A 143 0.95 -2.32 0.13
CA PRO A 143 -0.22 -3.15 -0.07
C PRO A 143 -1.05 -2.76 -1.31
N GLU A 144 -0.53 -1.89 -2.18
CA GLU A 144 -1.24 -1.39 -3.35
C GLU A 144 -1.33 -2.45 -4.46
N GLN A 145 -0.31 -3.30 -4.59
CA GLN A 145 -0.28 -4.37 -5.57
C GLN A 145 -0.97 -5.63 -5.03
N TRP A 146 -2.29 -5.69 -5.20
CA TRP A 146 -3.10 -6.85 -4.79
C TRP A 146 -2.86 -8.08 -5.65
N TRP A 147 -2.44 -7.84 -6.89
CA TRP A 147 -1.90 -8.83 -7.79
C TRP A 147 -0.85 -8.18 -8.68
N ILE A 148 0.16 -8.96 -9.09
CA ILE A 148 1.21 -8.49 -9.98
C ILE A 148 1.32 -9.38 -11.21
N LEU A 149 1.64 -8.75 -12.33
CA LEU A 149 2.01 -9.47 -13.54
C LEU A 149 3.40 -10.10 -13.39
N THR A 150 3.55 -11.30 -13.92
CA THR A 150 4.84 -11.96 -14.10
C THR A 150 5.26 -11.95 -15.58
N ALA A 151 6.53 -12.22 -15.82
CA ALA A 151 7.11 -12.34 -17.15
C ALA A 151 6.73 -13.65 -17.86
N ASP A 152 6.19 -14.64 -17.13
CA ASP A 152 5.85 -15.95 -17.67
C ASP A 152 4.48 -15.94 -18.37
N GLN A 153 4.40 -16.73 -19.44
CA GLN A 153 3.21 -16.88 -20.28
C GLN A 153 2.86 -18.35 -20.46
N ASP A 154 1.59 -18.62 -20.78
CA ASP A 154 1.12 -19.91 -21.27
C ASP A 154 0.64 -19.75 -22.72
N GLY A 155 1.58 -19.83 -23.66
CA GLY A 155 1.35 -19.45 -25.04
C GLY A 155 1.19 -17.94 -25.22
N LYS A 156 0.60 -17.51 -26.34
CA LYS A 156 0.51 -16.07 -26.70
C LYS A 156 -0.65 -15.33 -26.03
N ASP A 157 -1.64 -16.07 -25.56
CA ASP A 157 -2.92 -15.50 -25.12
C ASP A 157 -3.03 -15.38 -23.59
N TRP A 158 -2.15 -16.05 -22.84
CA TRP A 158 -2.23 -16.13 -21.39
C TRP A 158 -0.94 -15.66 -20.72
N ALA A 159 -1.10 -14.87 -19.66
CA ALA A 159 -0.01 -14.42 -18.79
C ALA A 159 -0.25 -14.90 -17.36
N TRP A 160 0.83 -15.18 -16.65
CA TRP A 160 0.75 -15.54 -15.25
C TRP A 160 0.63 -14.29 -14.37
N VAL A 161 -0.27 -14.38 -13.39
CA VAL A 161 -0.54 -13.32 -12.42
C VAL A 161 -0.53 -13.93 -11.02
N VAL A 162 0.15 -13.26 -10.09
CA VAL A 162 0.19 -13.64 -8.68
C VAL A 162 -0.79 -12.75 -7.92
N TYR A 163 -1.78 -13.34 -7.24
CA TYR A 163 -2.82 -12.63 -6.50
C TYR A 163 -2.55 -12.68 -5.00
N PHE A 164 -1.77 -11.72 -4.49
CA PHE A 164 -1.52 -11.59 -3.05
C PHE A 164 -2.80 -11.37 -2.24
N SER A 165 -3.87 -10.80 -2.81
CA SER A 165 -5.15 -10.66 -2.10
C SER A 165 -5.90 -11.97 -1.92
N MET A 166 -5.53 -13.03 -2.64
CA MET A 166 -6.23 -14.32 -2.62
C MET A 166 -5.31 -15.51 -2.32
N GLY A 167 -4.00 -15.30 -2.20
CA GLY A 167 -3.06 -16.34 -1.80
C GLY A 167 -2.75 -17.36 -2.89
N TYR A 168 -2.97 -17.05 -4.18
CA TYR A 168 -2.72 -17.97 -5.28
C TYR A 168 -2.22 -17.25 -6.54
N CYS A 169 -1.69 -18.00 -7.50
CA CYS A 169 -1.40 -17.57 -8.86
C CYS A 169 -2.38 -18.18 -9.87
N SER A 170 -2.59 -17.50 -10.99
CA SER A 170 -3.47 -17.98 -12.05
C SER A 170 -3.11 -17.40 -13.40
N ARG A 171 -3.51 -18.12 -14.45
CA ARG A 171 -3.40 -17.68 -15.85
C ARG A 171 -4.54 -16.73 -16.17
N ASN A 172 -4.20 -15.56 -16.71
CA ASN A 172 -5.15 -14.55 -17.16
C ASN A 172 -4.98 -14.27 -18.66
N PRO A 173 -6.05 -13.87 -19.37
CA PRO A 173 -5.92 -13.40 -20.75
C PRO A 173 -5.01 -12.17 -20.82
N ALA A 174 -3.98 -12.22 -21.66
CA ALA A 174 -2.95 -11.19 -21.75
C ALA A 174 -3.46 -9.83 -22.30
N GLY A 175 -4.62 -9.79 -22.96
CA GLY A 175 -5.08 -8.60 -23.69
C GLY A 175 -6.03 -7.63 -22.97
N ASN A 176 -6.79 -8.08 -21.96
CA ASN A 176 -7.98 -7.34 -21.51
C ASN A 176 -8.08 -7.15 -19.99
N PHE A 177 -6.95 -7.19 -19.28
CA PHE A 177 -6.93 -7.06 -17.83
C PHE A 177 -5.95 -5.97 -17.37
N SER A 178 -6.38 -5.19 -16.39
CA SER A 178 -5.59 -4.12 -15.78
C SER A 178 -4.82 -4.68 -14.57
N ILE A 179 -3.49 -4.60 -14.63
CA ILE A 179 -2.55 -5.30 -13.76
C ILE A 179 -1.59 -4.33 -13.09
N TYR A 180 -1.14 -4.63 -11.88
CA TYR A 180 0.03 -3.95 -11.34
C TYR A 180 1.32 -4.64 -11.77
N VAL A 181 2.43 -3.90 -11.69
CA VAL A 181 3.78 -4.41 -11.86
C VAL A 181 4.54 -4.21 -10.56
N ARG A 182 5.31 -5.20 -10.12
CA ARG A 182 6.34 -5.02 -9.10
C ARG A 182 7.65 -5.47 -9.71
N ALA A 183 8.55 -4.52 -9.95
CA ALA A 183 9.82 -4.83 -10.58
C ALA A 183 10.73 -5.61 -9.63
N VAL A 184 11.51 -6.51 -10.19
CA VAL A 184 12.56 -7.27 -9.49
C VAL A 184 13.87 -7.12 -10.24
N ARG A 185 14.97 -7.26 -9.51
CA ARG A 185 16.32 -7.46 -10.03
C ARG A 185 17.06 -8.48 -9.17
N SER A 186 18.15 -9.03 -9.69
CA SER A 186 19.06 -9.84 -8.87
C SER A 186 19.98 -8.90 -8.09
N ALA A 187 20.11 -9.11 -6.78
CA ALA A 187 21.16 -8.46 -6.02
C ALA A 187 22.44 -9.27 -6.21
N GLU A 188 23.54 -8.62 -6.59
CA GLU A 188 24.84 -9.29 -6.58
C GLU A 188 25.14 -9.79 -5.16
N ALA A 189 25.68 -11.01 -5.06
CA ALA A 189 26.14 -11.53 -3.78
C ALA A 189 27.16 -10.53 -3.18
N PRO A 190 27.14 -10.26 -1.87
CA PRO A 190 28.16 -9.41 -1.27
C PRO A 190 29.51 -10.06 -1.54
N THR A 191 30.34 -9.42 -2.36
CA THR A 191 31.75 -9.78 -2.46
C THR A 191 32.35 -9.46 -1.09
N GLU A 192 32.74 -10.49 -0.35
CA GLU A 192 33.40 -10.32 0.94
C GLU A 192 34.64 -9.42 0.77
N TYR A 193 34.65 -8.35 1.57
CA TYR A 193 35.81 -7.67 2.15
C TYR A 193 37.19 -7.94 1.53
N LEU A 194 37.74 -6.92 0.87
CA LEU A 194 39.11 -6.49 1.17
C LEU A 194 39.09 -4.99 1.46
N ALA A 195 39.25 -4.65 2.74
CA ALA A 195 39.68 -3.34 3.18
C ALA A 195 41.14 -3.13 2.77
N GLU A 196 41.48 -2.00 2.14
CA GLU A 196 42.46 -1.04 2.66
C GLU A 196 42.80 0.10 1.68
N THR A 197 42.89 1.29 2.26
CA THR A 197 43.72 2.46 1.86
C THR A 197 43.35 3.27 0.62
N ALA A 198 42.83 4.49 0.82
CA ALA A 198 43.61 5.74 0.75
C ALA A 198 42.68 6.97 0.54
N SER A 199 43.04 8.08 1.19
CA SER A 199 42.39 9.39 1.21
C SER A 199 43.02 10.33 0.13
N PRO A 200 42.84 11.67 0.11
CA PRO A 200 41.73 12.46 -0.47
C PRO A 200 42.22 13.59 -1.44
N TRP A 201 41.48 14.02 -2.48
CA TRP A 201 41.65 15.37 -3.09
C TRP A 201 40.37 15.93 -3.77
N GLU A 202 39.92 17.10 -3.30
CA GLU A 202 39.46 18.35 -3.99
C GLU A 202 39.60 18.47 -5.54
N THR A 203 38.91 19.31 -6.36
CA THR A 203 37.75 20.26 -6.36
C THR A 203 37.50 20.68 -7.86
N VAL A 204 36.33 21.30 -8.14
CA VAL A 204 35.98 22.42 -9.08
C VAL A 204 35.44 22.24 -10.54
N TYR A 205 34.38 23.05 -10.81
CA TYR A 205 33.81 23.63 -12.07
C TYR A 205 32.90 22.73 -12.96
N PHE A 206 31.67 23.11 -13.36
CA PHE A 206 31.24 24.38 -14.00
C PHE A 206 29.80 24.83 -13.70
N SER A 207 29.58 26.15 -13.76
CA SER A 207 28.30 26.87 -13.62
C SER A 207 27.71 27.35 -14.96
N SER A 208 26.42 27.73 -14.92
CA SER A 208 25.58 28.41 -15.94
C SER A 208 25.09 27.48 -17.04
N VAL A 209 23.79 27.37 -17.33
CA VAL A 209 22.88 28.42 -17.78
C VAL A 209 21.43 28.00 -17.49
N TYR A 210 20.62 28.82 -16.80
CA TYR A 210 19.20 28.97 -17.14
C TYR A 210 18.75 30.40 -16.82
N GLY A 211 18.31 31.07 -17.88
CA GLY A 211 17.79 32.42 -17.86
C GLY A 211 16.40 32.52 -17.23
N LYS A 212 16.09 33.74 -16.80
CA LYS A 212 14.80 34.20 -16.29
C LYS A 212 13.67 33.93 -17.29
N SER A 213 12.48 33.54 -16.79
CA SER A 213 11.23 34.16 -17.26
C SER A 213 10.07 34.06 -16.24
N ASN A 214 9.58 35.26 -15.89
CA ASN A 214 8.25 35.70 -15.44
C ASN A 214 7.42 34.90 -14.42
N SER A 215 7.48 35.38 -13.17
CA SER A 215 6.44 35.26 -12.17
C SER A 215 5.27 36.20 -12.47
N SER A 216 4.08 35.66 -12.78
CA SER A 216 2.82 36.34 -12.50
C SER A 216 2.35 35.91 -11.11
N GLN A 217 2.72 36.68 -10.09
CA GLN A 217 2.19 36.53 -8.74
C GLN A 217 0.68 36.83 -8.78
N ARG A 218 -0.16 35.79 -8.69
CA ARG A 218 -1.52 35.97 -8.18
C ARG A 218 -1.41 36.21 -6.68
N GLN A 219 -1.81 37.39 -6.24
CA GLN A 219 -1.99 37.70 -4.82
C GLN A 219 -2.94 36.67 -4.20
N TYR A 220 -2.41 35.83 -3.31
CA TYR A 220 -3.20 34.92 -2.49
C TYR A 220 -3.86 35.73 -1.38
N THR A 221 -5.16 36.00 -1.52
CA THR A 221 -6.02 36.36 -0.40
C THR A 221 -6.37 35.08 0.37
N PRO A 222 -6.02 34.96 1.65
CA PRO A 222 -6.41 33.80 2.44
C PRO A 222 -7.95 33.73 2.49
N PRO A 223 -8.55 32.53 2.36
CA PRO A 223 -9.98 32.38 2.58
C PRO A 223 -10.35 32.79 4.01
N PRO A 224 -11.58 33.33 4.23
CA PRO A 224 -12.03 33.73 5.55
C PRO A 224 -11.98 32.54 6.52
N ARG A 225 -11.67 32.81 7.80
CA ARG A 225 -11.74 31.81 8.88
C ARG A 225 -13.13 31.18 8.87
N VAL A 226 -13.21 29.93 8.48
CA VAL A 226 -14.46 29.19 8.40
C VAL A 226 -14.92 28.89 9.82
N THR A 227 -16.15 29.29 10.14
CA THR A 227 -16.67 29.36 11.51
C THR A 227 -17.32 28.06 12.02
N ALA A 228 -17.59 27.06 11.19
CA ALA A 228 -17.94 25.68 11.59
C ALA A 228 -18.17 24.78 10.37
N PHE A 229 -17.80 23.49 10.47
CA PHE A 229 -18.21 22.44 9.53
C PHE A 229 -19.60 21.89 9.85
N ARG A 230 -20.26 21.27 8.88
CA ARG A 230 -21.55 20.61 9.11
C ARG A 230 -21.37 19.41 10.04
N LYS A 231 -22.15 19.38 11.12
CA LYS A 231 -22.24 18.24 12.07
C LYS A 231 -23.22 17.14 11.64
N ARG A 232 -24.28 17.49 10.90
CA ARG A 232 -25.36 16.56 10.50
C ARG A 232 -25.03 15.87 9.18
N PRO A 233 -25.02 14.53 9.08
CA PRO A 233 -24.72 13.83 7.83
C PRO A 233 -25.72 14.14 6.69
N ASN A 234 -25.25 14.13 5.44
CA ASN A 234 -26.05 14.20 4.23
C ASN A 234 -26.10 12.80 3.61
N LYS A 235 -27.33 12.25 3.47
CA LYS A 235 -27.58 10.88 2.99
C LYS A 235 -27.79 10.78 1.48
N SER A 236 -27.64 11.89 0.77
CA SER A 236 -27.72 12.00 -0.69
C SER A 236 -26.72 13.03 -1.22
N LEU A 237 -25.50 13.05 -0.66
CA LEU A 237 -24.46 14.02 -0.98
C LEU A 237 -23.92 13.78 -2.41
N SER A 238 -24.22 14.72 -3.30
CA SER A 238 -23.89 14.64 -4.72
C SER A 238 -22.46 15.11 -5.04
N ASP A 239 -21.94 14.69 -6.19
CA ASP A 239 -20.63 15.16 -6.69
C ASP A 239 -20.57 16.68 -6.86
N GLY A 240 -21.69 17.32 -7.20
CA GLY A 240 -21.79 18.77 -7.34
C GLY A 240 -21.57 19.48 -6.01
N GLU A 241 -22.24 19.01 -4.95
CA GLU A 241 -22.07 19.53 -3.59
C GLU A 241 -20.65 19.28 -3.08
N VAL A 242 -20.06 18.11 -3.36
CA VAL A 242 -18.66 17.83 -2.99
C VAL A 242 -17.70 18.77 -3.71
N ARG A 243 -17.92 19.04 -5.00
CA ARG A 243 -17.09 20.00 -5.77
C ARG A 243 -17.17 21.41 -5.18
N GLU A 244 -18.37 21.87 -4.82
CA GLU A 244 -18.57 23.19 -4.19
C GLU A 244 -17.89 23.25 -2.82
N MET A 245 -18.02 22.19 -2.02
CA MET A 245 -17.35 22.04 -0.74
C MET A 245 -15.83 22.16 -0.86
N MET A 246 -15.20 21.40 -1.77
CA MET A 246 -13.74 21.44 -1.97
C MET A 246 -13.23 22.85 -2.31
N ARG A 247 -13.99 23.61 -3.11
CA ARG A 247 -13.67 25.01 -3.44
C ARG A 247 -13.90 25.94 -2.26
N LYS A 248 -15.02 25.78 -1.56
CA LYS A 248 -15.43 26.64 -0.44
C LYS A 248 -14.40 26.64 0.69
N TYR A 249 -13.87 25.47 1.05
CA TYR A 249 -12.89 25.33 2.13
C TYR A 249 -11.44 25.21 1.65
N ASP A 250 -11.21 25.33 0.34
CA ASP A 250 -9.90 25.16 -0.30
C ASP A 250 -9.21 23.83 0.04
N PHE A 251 -10.02 22.76 0.24
CA PHE A 251 -9.50 21.44 0.56
C PHE A 251 -8.70 20.88 -0.59
N TYR A 252 -7.53 20.31 -0.26
CA TYR A 252 -6.76 19.54 -1.22
C TYR A 252 -7.48 18.22 -1.51
N CYS A 253 -7.69 17.92 -2.79
CA CYS A 253 -8.20 16.63 -3.23
C CYS A 253 -7.55 16.29 -4.58
N SER A 254 -6.70 15.27 -4.61
CA SER A 254 -5.98 14.85 -5.80
C SER A 254 -6.94 14.43 -6.92
N ALA A 255 -6.60 14.76 -8.15
CA ALA A 255 -7.38 14.35 -9.31
C ALA A 255 -7.12 12.87 -9.61
N ARG A 256 -8.09 12.01 -9.32
CA ARG A 256 -8.09 10.58 -9.65
C ARG A 256 -9.27 10.27 -10.57
N ALA A 257 -9.22 9.13 -11.27
CA ALA A 257 -10.27 8.75 -12.22
C ALA A 257 -11.69 8.75 -11.60
N TRP A 258 -11.80 8.35 -10.34
CA TRP A 258 -13.07 8.29 -9.60
C TRP A 258 -13.41 9.56 -8.80
N SER A 259 -12.51 10.54 -8.73
CA SER A 259 -12.75 11.82 -8.04
C SER A 259 -12.71 13.03 -8.96
N GLN A 260 -12.52 12.81 -10.27
CA GLN A 260 -12.25 13.88 -11.23
C GLN A 260 -13.37 14.93 -11.27
N SER A 261 -14.62 14.50 -11.07
CA SER A 261 -15.79 15.39 -11.03
C SER A 261 -15.77 16.36 -9.85
N TYR A 262 -15.03 16.13 -8.77
CA TYR A 262 -15.04 16.99 -7.58
C TYR A 262 -13.65 17.25 -6.96
N SER A 263 -12.57 16.81 -7.62
CA SER A 263 -11.19 17.05 -7.17
C SER A 263 -10.83 18.54 -7.11
N ASN A 264 -9.86 18.86 -6.25
CA ASN A 264 -9.27 20.18 -6.12
C ASN A 264 -7.74 20.05 -5.89
N PRO A 265 -6.96 19.72 -6.93
CA PRO A 265 -5.52 19.44 -6.79
C PRO A 265 -4.69 20.68 -6.42
N LEU A 266 -5.27 21.88 -6.59
CA LEU A 266 -4.63 23.14 -6.23
C LEU A 266 -5.04 23.64 -4.83
N GLY A 267 -5.94 22.94 -4.15
CA GLY A 267 -6.36 23.27 -2.79
C GLY A 267 -5.17 23.27 -1.84
N GLN A 268 -5.08 24.28 -0.97
CA GLN A 268 -4.00 24.36 0.02
C GLN A 268 -4.26 23.52 1.26
N GLY A 269 -5.47 22.98 1.42
CA GLY A 269 -5.88 22.26 2.62
C GLY A 269 -6.38 23.21 3.70
N TYR A 270 -6.84 22.63 4.80
CA TYR A 270 -7.32 23.38 5.95
C TYR A 270 -6.20 23.59 6.96
N ARG A 271 -6.08 24.80 7.52
CA ARG A 271 -5.04 25.12 8.49
C ARG A 271 -5.48 24.71 9.89
N ASN A 272 -5.28 23.43 10.20
CA ASN A 272 -5.53 22.88 11.53
C ASN A 272 -4.53 23.41 12.57
N ILE A 273 -4.93 23.39 13.84
CA ILE A 273 -4.06 23.66 14.99
C ILE A 273 -4.27 22.52 15.99
N PHE A 274 -3.48 21.45 15.84
CA PHE A 274 -3.66 20.23 16.63
C PHE A 274 -2.96 20.28 17.99
N GLU A 275 -3.63 19.77 19.01
CA GLU A 275 -3.08 19.47 20.33
C GLU A 275 -3.43 18.03 20.70
N LYS A 276 -2.42 17.24 21.09
CA LYS A 276 -2.59 15.85 21.49
C LYS A 276 -2.78 15.77 23.01
N LEU A 277 -3.82 15.06 23.45
CA LEU A 277 -4.03 14.73 24.86
C LEU A 277 -3.78 13.24 25.07
N ASP A 278 -2.52 12.90 25.37
CA ASP A 278 -2.03 11.51 25.48
C ASP A 278 -2.73 10.71 26.58
N ASP A 279 -3.11 11.36 27.69
CA ASP A 279 -3.85 10.76 28.80
C ASP A 279 -5.27 10.29 28.39
N LYS A 280 -5.79 10.84 27.29
CA LYS A 280 -7.15 10.60 26.81
C LYS A 280 -7.22 9.92 25.43
N ALA A 281 -6.08 9.70 24.77
CA ALA A 281 -6.01 9.17 23.41
C ALA A 281 -6.89 9.95 22.40
N VAL A 282 -6.90 11.28 22.51
CA VAL A 282 -7.61 12.20 21.61
C VAL A 282 -6.71 13.31 21.08
N ILE A 283 -7.12 13.92 19.97
CA ILE A 283 -6.48 15.08 19.37
C ILE A 283 -7.53 16.18 19.24
N ILE A 284 -7.25 17.35 19.82
CA ILE A 284 -8.06 18.56 19.68
C ILE A 284 -7.56 19.33 18.47
N ASP A 285 -8.46 19.77 17.60
CA ASP A 285 -8.14 20.78 16.59
C ASP A 285 -8.75 22.13 17.01
N HIS A 286 -7.90 23.05 17.46
CA HIS A 286 -8.31 24.40 17.88
C HIS A 286 -8.81 25.27 16.73
N ALA A 287 -8.50 24.92 15.48
CA ALA A 287 -8.98 25.67 14.32
C ALA A 287 -10.45 25.36 13.99
N SER A 288 -10.83 24.08 13.98
CA SER A 288 -12.21 23.64 13.72
C SER A 288 -13.08 23.50 14.97
N GLY A 289 -12.47 23.42 16.15
CA GLY A 289 -13.15 23.12 17.41
C GLY A 289 -13.53 21.64 17.57
N LEU A 290 -13.05 20.76 16.69
CA LEU A 290 -13.33 19.33 16.72
C LEU A 290 -12.37 18.58 17.65
N ILE A 291 -12.87 17.52 18.27
CA ILE A 291 -12.03 16.55 18.97
C ILE A 291 -12.11 15.22 18.23
N TRP A 292 -10.94 14.70 17.90
CA TRP A 292 -10.75 13.48 17.14
C TRP A 292 -10.24 12.36 18.04
N GLN A 293 -10.72 11.14 17.81
CA GLN A 293 -10.03 9.96 18.30
C GLN A 293 -8.60 9.96 17.75
N GLN A 294 -7.57 9.67 18.57
CA GLN A 294 -6.19 9.69 18.12
C GLN A 294 -5.82 8.46 17.26
N ALA A 295 -6.15 7.27 17.73
CA ALA A 295 -6.03 6.03 16.95
C ALA A 295 -7.30 5.81 16.12
N VAL A 296 -7.18 5.05 15.03
CA VAL A 296 -8.35 4.52 14.32
C VAL A 296 -8.88 3.27 15.01
N SER A 297 -10.02 2.75 14.54
CA SER A 297 -10.48 1.42 14.89
C SER A 297 -9.37 0.36 14.76
N PRO A 298 -9.32 -0.67 15.63
CA PRO A 298 -8.23 -1.66 15.63
C PRO A 298 -8.06 -2.41 14.31
N GLN A 299 -9.16 -2.55 13.57
CA GLN A 299 -9.23 -3.17 12.25
C GLN A 299 -10.19 -2.37 11.37
N PRO A 300 -10.06 -2.45 10.03
CA PRO A 300 -11.05 -1.87 9.13
C PRO A 300 -12.35 -2.69 9.25
N MET A 301 -13.47 -2.04 9.01
CA MET A 301 -14.80 -2.60 9.28
C MET A 301 -15.82 -2.11 8.26
N THR A 302 -16.92 -2.85 8.11
CA THR A 302 -18.04 -2.42 7.27
C THR A 302 -18.70 -1.17 7.80
N TYR A 303 -19.51 -0.50 6.99
CA TYR A 303 -20.18 0.73 7.41
C TYR A 303 -21.09 0.52 8.63
N ASP A 304 -21.82 -0.60 8.67
CA ASP A 304 -22.68 -0.94 9.82
C ASP A 304 -21.85 -1.25 11.07
N GLN A 305 -20.75 -1.98 10.91
CA GLN A 305 -19.81 -2.21 12.01
C GLN A 305 -19.18 -0.90 12.52
N ALA A 306 -18.96 0.08 11.64
CA ALA A 306 -18.48 1.40 12.01
C ALA A 306 -19.48 2.17 12.89
N GLN A 307 -20.78 2.05 12.61
CA GLN A 307 -21.82 2.61 13.48
C GLN A 307 -21.80 1.94 14.86
N LEU A 308 -21.69 0.60 14.90
CA LEU A 308 -21.60 -0.15 16.16
C LEU A 308 -20.34 0.21 16.97
N TYR A 309 -19.22 0.40 16.29
CA TYR A 309 -17.98 0.83 16.92
C TYR A 309 -18.14 2.18 17.61
N VAL A 310 -18.69 3.17 16.92
CA VAL A 310 -19.00 4.49 17.48
C VAL A 310 -19.97 4.38 18.66
N ALA A 311 -21.02 3.56 18.55
CA ALA A 311 -21.95 3.32 19.66
C ALA A 311 -21.22 2.78 20.90
N SER A 312 -20.27 1.85 20.72
CA SER A 312 -19.45 1.31 21.81
C SER A 312 -18.51 2.33 22.46
N LEU A 313 -18.06 3.35 21.71
CA LEU A 313 -17.28 4.46 22.27
C LEU A 313 -18.16 5.30 23.20
N ASN A 314 -19.41 5.54 22.77
CA ASN A 314 -20.36 6.35 23.51
C ASN A 314 -20.85 5.66 24.79
N GLU A 315 -21.14 4.37 24.71
CA GLU A 315 -21.55 3.56 25.86
C GLU A 315 -20.47 3.55 26.95
N ARG A 316 -19.21 3.40 26.56
CA ARG A 316 -18.06 3.37 27.49
C ARG A 316 -17.55 4.74 27.89
N LYS A 317 -18.19 5.82 27.42
CA LYS A 317 -17.75 7.21 27.64
C LYS A 317 -16.26 7.41 27.30
N PHE A 318 -15.84 6.95 26.12
CA PHE A 318 -14.44 7.05 25.69
C PHE A 318 -13.91 8.50 25.84
N ALA A 319 -12.76 8.66 26.50
CA ALA A 319 -12.19 9.96 26.89
C ALA A 319 -13.11 10.87 27.74
N GLY A 320 -14.08 10.29 28.46
CA GLY A 320 -15.06 11.01 29.27
C GLY A 320 -16.32 11.45 28.50
N TYR A 321 -16.49 11.00 27.27
CA TYR A 321 -17.42 11.56 26.30
C TYR A 321 -18.33 10.52 25.66
N ASN A 322 -19.59 10.88 25.36
CA ASN A 322 -20.63 9.98 24.88
C ASN A 322 -21.40 10.46 23.64
N ASP A 323 -20.84 11.42 22.91
CA ASP A 323 -21.39 12.06 21.71
C ASP A 323 -20.42 11.93 20.50
N TRP A 324 -19.59 10.88 20.50
CA TRP A 324 -18.78 10.48 19.36
C TRP A 324 -19.65 10.05 18.18
N ARG A 325 -19.16 10.34 16.97
CA ARG A 325 -19.82 10.02 15.71
C ARG A 325 -18.80 9.80 14.60
N LEU A 326 -19.25 9.24 13.48
CA LEU A 326 -18.49 9.36 12.23
C LEU A 326 -18.41 10.85 11.80
N PRO A 327 -17.29 11.29 11.23
CA PRO A 327 -17.15 12.65 10.71
C PRO A 327 -18.01 12.84 9.46
N THR A 328 -18.47 14.05 9.19
CA THR A 328 -18.95 14.40 7.84
C THR A 328 -17.77 14.44 6.88
N LEU A 329 -18.03 14.41 5.58
CA LEU A 329 -16.98 14.49 4.57
C LEU A 329 -16.20 15.80 4.68
N GLU A 330 -16.88 16.89 5.04
CA GLU A 330 -16.24 18.19 5.31
C GLU A 330 -15.20 18.11 6.43
N GLU A 331 -15.59 17.53 7.56
CA GLU A 331 -14.71 17.38 8.73
C GLU A 331 -13.55 16.42 8.43
N ALA A 332 -13.82 15.30 7.75
CA ALA A 332 -12.76 14.36 7.40
C ALA A 332 -11.77 14.94 6.38
N MET A 333 -12.24 15.73 5.41
CA MET A 333 -11.38 16.43 4.45
C MET A 333 -10.59 17.58 5.08
N SER A 334 -11.01 18.13 6.23
CA SER A 334 -10.22 19.13 6.94
C SER A 334 -8.89 18.55 7.46
N LEU A 335 -8.80 17.24 7.68
CA LEU A 335 -7.57 16.54 8.05
C LEU A 335 -6.62 16.31 6.86
N MET A 336 -7.06 16.58 5.63
CA MET A 336 -6.31 16.28 4.41
C MET A 336 -5.18 17.27 4.18
N GLU A 337 -3.94 16.77 4.21
CA GLU A 337 -2.74 17.55 3.95
C GLU A 337 -2.38 17.57 2.46
N ARG A 338 -1.94 18.72 1.94
CA ARG A 338 -1.53 18.79 0.53
C ARG A 338 -0.30 17.93 0.24
N LYS A 339 0.66 17.93 1.16
CA LYS A 339 1.88 17.12 1.07
C LYS A 339 1.72 15.88 1.92
N GLN A 340 2.27 14.77 1.46
CA GLN A 340 2.44 13.59 2.30
C GLN A 340 3.39 13.94 3.45
N GLN A 341 3.08 13.47 4.66
CA GLN A 341 3.88 13.77 5.85
C GLN A 341 4.29 12.53 6.64
N VAL A 342 3.33 11.69 7.04
CA VAL A 342 3.55 10.55 7.94
C VAL A 342 3.21 9.24 7.24
N GLY A 343 4.17 8.32 7.12
CA GLY A 343 3.94 7.05 6.42
C GLY A 343 3.39 7.22 4.99
N ASP A 344 3.83 8.27 4.29
CA ASP A 344 3.35 8.69 2.97
C ASP A 344 1.84 9.00 2.90
N LEU A 345 1.24 9.34 4.04
CA LEU A 345 -0.14 9.79 4.12
C LEU A 345 -0.19 11.32 4.00
N HIS A 346 -1.19 11.80 3.27
CA HIS A 346 -1.66 13.18 3.28
C HIS A 346 -2.41 13.50 4.58
N LEU A 347 -1.71 13.31 5.71
CA LEU A 347 -2.24 13.48 7.06
C LEU A 347 -1.13 13.99 7.98
N ASP A 348 -1.50 14.81 8.96
CA ASP A 348 -0.55 15.33 9.95
C ASP A 348 0.09 14.19 10.77
N ARG A 349 1.39 14.34 11.08
CA ARG A 349 2.19 13.39 11.86
C ARG A 349 1.62 13.08 13.22
N ILE A 350 0.85 13.98 13.82
CA ILE A 350 0.24 13.81 15.14
C ILE A 350 -0.71 12.60 15.21
N PHE A 351 -1.32 12.23 14.07
CA PHE A 351 -2.22 11.09 13.99
C PHE A 351 -1.50 9.75 13.82
N GLY A 352 -0.22 9.73 13.41
CA GLY A 352 0.56 8.51 13.16
C GLY A 352 0.31 7.87 11.77
N GLY A 353 1.23 7.01 11.33
CA GLY A 353 1.33 6.55 9.93
C GLY A 353 0.54 5.31 9.52
N ARG A 354 -0.54 4.93 10.21
CA ARG A 354 -1.25 3.64 9.98
C ARG A 354 -2.64 3.77 9.32
N GLN A 355 -3.01 4.96 8.86
CA GLN A 355 -4.42 5.34 8.70
C GLN A 355 -4.70 5.72 7.25
N SER A 356 -4.79 4.72 6.38
CA SER A 356 -4.87 4.94 4.93
C SER A 356 -6.20 5.56 4.49
N ALA A 357 -7.31 5.14 5.10
CA ALA A 357 -8.65 5.62 4.75
C ALA A 357 -9.64 5.54 5.92
N ILE A 358 -10.54 6.52 6.04
CA ILE A 358 -11.60 6.55 7.06
C ILE A 358 -13.00 6.71 6.46
N TRP A 359 -13.96 6.03 7.08
CA TRP A 359 -15.39 6.24 6.81
C TRP A 359 -15.84 7.65 7.19
N THR A 360 -16.78 8.19 6.43
CA THR A 360 -17.53 9.39 6.78
C THR A 360 -19.02 9.07 6.91
N ALA A 361 -19.76 9.90 7.62
CA ALA A 361 -21.18 9.75 7.83
C ALA A 361 -22.03 10.07 6.58
N ASP A 362 -21.44 10.77 5.61
CA ASP A 362 -22.11 11.20 4.39
C ASP A 362 -22.21 10.07 3.38
N GLN A 363 -23.34 10.01 2.66
CA GLN A 363 -23.64 8.96 1.70
C GLN A 363 -24.16 9.58 0.40
N PRO A 364 -23.77 9.07 -0.78
CA PRO A 364 -24.40 9.45 -2.03
C PRO A 364 -25.78 8.77 -2.22
N ASP A 365 -25.95 7.58 -1.65
CA ASP A 365 -27.16 6.75 -1.65
C ASP A 365 -27.09 5.69 -0.53
N ALA A 366 -28.10 4.82 -0.41
CA ALA A 366 -28.19 3.83 0.66
C ALA A 366 -27.13 2.70 0.60
N SER A 367 -26.50 2.46 -0.54
CA SER A 367 -25.56 1.36 -0.76
C SER A 367 -24.08 1.75 -0.63
N GLN A 368 -23.81 3.05 -0.52
CA GLN A 368 -22.45 3.58 -0.44
C GLN A 368 -22.31 4.61 0.67
N ALA A 369 -21.07 4.85 1.09
CA ALA A 369 -20.70 5.98 1.94
C ALA A 369 -19.44 6.66 1.40
N TRP A 370 -19.25 7.92 1.73
CA TRP A 370 -18.04 8.65 1.38
C TRP A 370 -16.88 8.22 2.31
N VAL A 371 -15.71 8.07 1.72
CA VAL A 371 -14.45 7.73 2.38
C VAL A 371 -13.41 8.81 2.06
N VAL A 372 -12.62 9.19 3.07
CA VAL A 372 -11.42 10.01 2.88
C VAL A 372 -10.20 9.10 2.93
N MET A 373 -9.38 9.14 1.87
CA MET A 373 -8.20 8.31 1.66
C MET A 373 -6.94 9.17 1.71
N PHE A 374 -6.29 9.19 2.86
CA PHE A 374 -5.07 9.95 3.11
C PHE A 374 -3.89 9.41 2.31
N LYS A 375 -3.82 8.11 1.98
CA LYS A 375 -2.70 7.56 1.19
C LYS A 375 -2.58 8.20 -0.19
N HIS A 376 -3.70 8.60 -0.77
CA HIS A 376 -3.75 9.19 -2.12
C HIS A 376 -4.19 10.65 -2.15
N GLY A 377 -4.52 11.22 -0.99
CA GLY A 377 -4.93 12.61 -0.91
C GLY A 377 -6.30 12.87 -1.54
N THR A 378 -7.26 11.95 -1.46
CA THR A 378 -8.55 12.03 -2.17
C THR A 378 -9.72 11.55 -1.32
N CYS A 379 -10.95 11.81 -1.76
CA CYS A 379 -12.16 11.14 -1.27
C CYS A 379 -12.90 10.43 -2.40
N PHE A 380 -13.71 9.42 -2.06
CA PHE A 380 -14.54 8.69 -3.02
C PHE A 380 -15.72 7.98 -2.35
N LYS A 381 -16.68 7.55 -3.17
CA LYS A 381 -17.83 6.73 -2.77
C LYS A 381 -17.41 5.28 -2.68
N PHE A 382 -17.70 4.62 -1.57
CA PHE A 382 -17.29 3.24 -1.32
C PHE A 382 -18.50 2.41 -0.87
N PRO A 383 -18.71 1.19 -1.41
CA PRO A 383 -19.83 0.34 -1.00
C PRO A 383 -19.80 0.05 0.49
N THR A 384 -20.97 0.08 1.15
CA THR A 384 -21.09 -0.07 2.61
C THR A 384 -20.63 -1.42 3.15
N GLU A 385 -20.60 -2.44 2.30
CA GLU A 385 -20.11 -3.80 2.60
C GLU A 385 -18.58 -3.94 2.58
N MET A 386 -17.88 -2.93 2.06
CA MET A 386 -16.41 -2.93 2.04
C MET A 386 -15.86 -2.47 3.39
N TYR A 387 -14.53 -2.52 3.56
CA TYR A 387 -13.88 -2.26 4.84
C TYR A 387 -13.07 -0.96 4.80
N ALA A 388 -13.34 -0.05 5.74
CA ALA A 388 -12.48 1.11 6.00
C ALA A 388 -12.35 1.35 7.51
N TYR A 389 -11.35 2.12 7.91
CA TYR A 389 -11.15 2.42 9.32
C TYR A 389 -12.15 3.46 9.82
N VAL A 390 -12.32 3.51 11.14
CA VAL A 390 -13.08 4.56 11.81
C VAL A 390 -12.14 5.47 12.57
N ARG A 391 -12.27 6.78 12.36
CA ARG A 391 -11.79 7.81 13.28
C ARG A 391 -13.00 8.59 13.74
N ALA A 392 -13.39 8.42 14.99
CA ALA A 392 -14.53 9.16 15.53
C ALA A 392 -14.18 10.64 15.77
N VAL A 393 -15.17 11.49 15.61
CA VAL A 393 -15.12 12.93 15.92
C VAL A 393 -16.29 13.31 16.82
N ARG A 394 -16.21 14.45 17.51
CA ARG A 394 -17.32 15.02 18.30
C ARG A 394 -17.51 16.50 18.05
#